data_AF-A0A5C2SAC7-F1
#
_entry.id   AF-A0A5C2SAC7-F1
#
_cell.length_a   1.000
_cell.length_b   1.000
_cell.length_c   1.000
_cell.angle_alpha   90.00
_cell.angle_beta   90.00
_cell.angle_gamma   90.00
#
_symmetry.space_group_name_H-M   'P 1'
#
loop_
_entity.id
_entity.type
_entity.pdbx_description
1 polymer ?
#
loop_
_entity_poly.entity_id
_entity_poly.type
_entity_poly.pdbx_seq_one_letter_code
_entity_poly.pdbx_strand_id
1 'polypeptide(L)' 'MSSQAGTSQQNNTHDSDDDVYDMPRTPRRTPMACQFCRGRKLKCDGRQTCANCQRRGLPCTYVPIQKQ' A
#
# COMPACT_ATOMS: atom_id res chain seq x y z
N MET A 1 -0.50 -11.08 -52.97
CA MET A 1 -1.01 -11.67 -51.71
C MET A 1 0.00 -11.35 -50.63
N SER A 2 -0.48 -10.63 -49.63
CA SER A 2 0.26 -9.93 -48.59
C SER A 2 0.69 -10.88 -47.48
N SER A 3 1.94 -10.76 -47.00
CA SER A 3 2.32 -11.25 -45.67
C SER A 3 3.42 -10.36 -45.08
N GLN A 4 2.99 -9.31 -44.37
CA GLN A 4 3.81 -8.64 -43.36
C GLN A 4 3.52 -9.29 -42.02
N ALA A 5 4.54 -9.82 -41.33
CA ALA A 5 4.57 -10.19 -39.92
C ALA A 5 6.02 -10.54 -39.58
N GLY A 6 6.64 -10.15 -38.48
CA GLY A 6 6.26 -9.35 -37.33
C GLY A 6 7.57 -9.09 -36.58
N THR A 7 7.74 -7.87 -36.11
CA THR A 7 8.88 -7.41 -35.34
C THR A 7 9.03 -8.19 -34.04
N SER A 8 10.21 -8.74 -33.76
CA SER A 8 10.57 -9.09 -32.37
C SER A 8 12.02 -8.73 -32.13
N GLN A 9 12.20 -7.43 -31.88
CA GLN A 9 13.42 -6.84 -31.34
C GLN A 9 13.63 -7.41 -29.93
N GLN A 10 14.63 -8.27 -29.75
CA GLN A 10 15.09 -8.66 -28.42
C GLN A 10 16.06 -7.58 -27.94
N ASN A 11 15.50 -6.55 -27.30
CA ASN A 11 16.30 -5.54 -26.60
C ASN A 11 16.79 -6.13 -25.28
N ASN A 12 18.10 -6.37 -25.22
CA ASN A 12 18.86 -6.48 -23.97
C ASN A 12 18.70 -5.17 -23.18
N THR A 13 17.72 -5.11 -22.29
CA THR A 13 17.74 -4.09 -21.23
C THR A 13 18.75 -4.50 -20.19
N HIS A 14 19.82 -3.72 -20.18
CA HIS A 14 20.92 -3.67 -19.22
C HIS A 14 20.50 -4.03 -17.79
N ASP A 15 21.21 -5.04 -17.28
CA ASP A 15 21.69 -5.10 -15.91
C ASP A 15 22.32 -3.74 -15.56
N SER A 16 21.68 -3.01 -14.67
CA SER A 16 22.28 -1.87 -14.00
C SER A 16 21.87 -1.99 -12.56
N ASP A 17 22.74 -2.69 -11.85
CA ASP A 17 22.99 -2.62 -10.43
C ASP A 17 23.21 -1.14 -10.05
N ASP A 18 22.12 -0.38 -9.91
CA ASP A 18 22.16 0.98 -9.38
C ASP A 18 21.56 0.92 -7.99
N ASP A 19 22.45 0.89 -7.01
CA ASP A 19 22.22 1.03 -5.58
C ASP A 19 21.24 2.18 -5.28
N VAL A 20 19.95 1.88 -5.34
CA VAL A 20 18.93 2.67 -4.66
C VAL A 20 19.23 2.49 -3.18
N TYR A 21 19.93 3.46 -2.59
CA TYR A 21 20.05 3.64 -1.15
C TYR A 21 18.74 3.20 -0.52
N ASP A 22 18.75 2.03 0.13
CA ASP A 22 17.67 1.49 0.93
C ASP A 22 17.54 2.43 2.13
N MET A 23 16.98 3.62 1.88
CA MET A 23 16.34 4.37 2.93
C MET A 23 15.30 3.40 3.45
N PRO A 24 15.41 2.92 4.70
CA PRO A 24 14.38 2.07 5.24
C PRO A 24 13.11 2.89 5.09
N ARG A 25 12.21 2.43 4.20
CA ARG A 25 10.86 2.96 4.09
C ARG A 25 10.20 2.54 5.39
N THR A 26 10.57 3.22 6.49
CA THR A 26 10.02 3.01 7.81
C THR A 26 8.54 3.07 7.56
N PRO A 27 7.83 1.92 7.62
CA PRO A 27 6.44 1.90 7.25
C PRO A 27 5.83 2.90 8.20
N ARG A 28 5.25 3.99 7.67
CA ARG A 28 4.70 5.06 8.52
C ARG A 28 3.77 4.36 9.48
N ARG A 29 4.25 4.11 10.70
CA ARG A 29 3.56 3.21 11.61
C ARG A 29 2.28 3.95 11.89
N THR A 30 1.17 3.31 11.58
CA THR A 30 -0.14 3.89 11.76
C THR A 30 -0.22 4.30 13.23
N PRO A 31 -0.25 5.60 13.55
CA PRO A 31 -0.05 6.05 14.93
C PRO A 31 -1.18 5.55 15.83
N MET A 32 -2.32 5.23 15.23
CA MET A 32 -3.48 4.69 15.91
C MET A 32 -4.32 3.84 14.95
N ALA A 33 -4.91 2.77 15.47
CA ALA A 33 -5.97 2.05 14.77
C ALA A 33 -7.28 2.85 14.76
N CYS A 34 -8.09 2.73 13.71
CA CYS A 34 -9.43 3.32 13.71
C CYS A 34 -10.30 2.75 14.85
N GLN A 35 -11.36 3.46 15.25
CA GLN A 35 -12.33 3.07 16.29
C GLN A 35 -12.78 1.61 16.15
N PHE A 36 -13.20 1.21 14.94
CA PHE A 36 -13.66 -0.14 14.65
C PHE A 36 -12.58 -1.20 14.89
N CYS A 37 -11.39 -1.00 14.30
CA CYS A 37 -10.29 -1.95 14.46
C CYS A 37 -9.78 -1.97 15.90
N ARG A 38 -9.79 -0.83 16.60
CA ARG A 38 -9.39 -0.72 18.01
C ARG A 38 -10.34 -1.51 18.92
N GLY A 39 -11.65 -1.31 18.78
CA GLY A 39 -12.66 -2.04 19.56
C GLY A 39 -12.65 -3.55 19.29
N ARG A 40 -12.33 -3.96 18.06
CA ARG A 40 -12.23 -5.38 17.67
C ARG A 40 -10.83 -5.98 17.79
N LYS A 41 -9.85 -5.21 18.27
CA LYS A 41 -8.43 -5.63 18.37
C LYS A 41 -7.85 -6.16 17.05
N LEU A 42 -8.27 -5.58 15.92
CA LEU A 42 -7.80 -5.93 14.59
C LEU A 42 -6.61 -5.05 14.17
N LYS A 43 -5.75 -5.59 13.30
CA LYS A 43 -4.71 -4.80 12.64
C LYS A 43 -5.35 -3.73 11.75
N CYS A 44 -4.93 -2.48 11.94
CA CYS A 44 -5.37 -1.35 11.13
C CYS A 44 -4.21 -0.87 10.25
N ASP A 45 -4.50 -0.60 8.97
CA ASP A 45 -3.54 -0.09 7.98
C ASP A 45 -3.50 1.44 7.90
N GLY A 46 -4.32 2.16 8.68
CA GLY A 46 -4.20 3.61 8.92
C GLY A 46 -4.42 4.52 7.71
N ARG A 47 -4.94 4.00 6.60
CA ARG A 47 -5.40 4.79 5.44
C ARG A 47 -6.66 5.60 5.81
N GLN A 48 -7.09 6.51 4.94
CA GLN A 48 -8.35 7.27 5.11
C GLN A 48 -9.53 6.34 5.41
N THR A 49 -9.63 5.23 4.68
CA THR A 49 -10.50 4.10 5.01
C THR A 49 -9.64 2.86 5.08
N CYS A 50 -9.53 2.26 6.27
CA CYS A 50 -8.72 1.06 6.45
C CYS A 50 -9.32 -0.13 5.65
N ALA A 51 -8.48 -1.07 5.23
CA ALA A 51 -8.89 -2.21 4.40
C ALA A 51 -10.02 -3.05 5.04
N ASN A 52 -10.04 -3.13 6.37
CA ASN A 52 -11.10 -3.83 7.11
C ASN A 52 -12.44 -3.09 7.06
N CYS A 53 -12.42 -1.77 7.25
CA CYS A 53 -13.62 -0.95 7.15
C CYS A 53 -14.14 -0.89 5.71
N GLN A 54 -13.25 -0.75 4.73
CA GLN A 54 -13.59 -0.76 3.31
C GLN A 54 -14.28 -2.06 2.90
N ARG A 55 -13.71 -3.22 3.26
CA ARG A 55 -14.30 -4.53 2.93
C ARG A 55 -15.67 -4.75 3.59
N ARG A 56 -15.91 -4.14 4.75
CA ARG A 56 -17.18 -4.28 5.49
C ARG A 56 -18.19 -3.18 5.19
N GLY A 57 -17.81 -2.15 4.42
CA GLY A 57 -18.66 -0.97 4.17
C GLY A 57 -19.04 -0.21 5.45
N LEU A 58 -18.17 -0.23 6.47
CA LEU A 58 -18.43 0.40 7.77
C LEU A 58 -17.67 1.72 7.92
N PRO A 59 -18.16 2.66 8.75
CA PRO A 59 -17.48 3.92 9.00
C PRO A 59 -16.08 3.69 9.59
N CYS A 60 -15.08 4.34 8.99
CA CYS A 60 -13.69 4.29 9.43
C CYS A 60 -13.32 5.62 10.10
N THR A 61 -13.50 5.69 11.43
CA THR A 61 -13.26 6.93 12.18
C THR A 61 -12.02 6.79 13.06
N TYR A 62 -11.14 7.77 13.01
CA TYR A 62 -9.97 7.87 13.88
C TYR A 62 -10.27 8.95 14.93
N VAL A 63 -10.38 8.56 16.20
CA VAL A 63 -10.66 9.50 17.30
C VAL A 63 -9.45 9.54 18.23
N PRO A 64 -8.83 10.70 18.45
CA PRO A 64 -7.70 10.82 19.36
C PRO A 64 -8.12 10.47 20.78
N ILE A 65 -7.28 9.72 21.49
CA ILE A 65 -7.42 9.53 22.94
C ILE A 65 -7.00 10.83 23.61
N GLN A 66 -7.98 11.58 24.14
CA GLN A 66 -7.69 12.72 25.00
C GLN A 66 -7.02 12.19 26.27
N LYS A 67 -5.81 12.68 26.55
CA LYS A 67 -5.14 12.42 27.84
C LYS A 67 -5.88 13.24 28.90
N GLN A 68 -6.39 12.58 29.94
CA GLN A 68 -6.83 13.23 31.18
C GLN A 68 -5.61 13.57 32.04
#